data_AF-A0A7Z7HNT6-F1
#
_entry.id   AF-A0A7Z7HNT6-F1
#
_cell.length_a   1.000
_cell.length_b   1.000
_cell.length_c   1.000
_cell.angle_alpha   90.00
_cell.angle_beta   90.00
_cell.angle_gamma   90.00
#
_symmetry.space_group_name_H-M   'P 1'
#
loop_
_entity.id
_entity.type
_entity.pdbx_description
1 polymer ?
#
loop_
_entity_poly.entity_id
_entity_poly.type
_entity_poly.pdbx_seq_one_letter_code
_entity_poly.pdbx_strand_id
1 'polypeptide(L)'
;MVSKYLKVAFPVVAMLGAVGMAHAKATPEELAKLGKELSCMGAEKAGTPSGVAEFTGKWLGAGPGMTTEIGKHPVDPYANEKPLFTITAQNVAQYGDKLSEGQKAMFKKYPNTYKMHVYPSHRDFRFEDSVCKTIARNGAETTISADGKSLQNYYMGASPFPIPKSGIEVVWNGMHPTIINVESRDIDTAVVYANGNITWGQQLMWQYARRNDPKLRGQKAEGTAVYVRFMTMMPERNKGEVVKTMDNFTMDKEARLAWQYIPAVRRVRQAPGFGFDSPIPSSSNTVVVDEVRLYNGSAERYDWKLIGKKEMYIPYNNFRLEGKAAGENKYANLLKPGHENPDFVRWELHRTWVIEGRLKEGYRHLYPTRVLYADEDTWLYAMSDIYDAQGKLWRFNWVNNFYAPGAKVFAQGAAFYHDLSSGTYTAYDLMQGKDKHLVIDQPGAEYAQVQFYSNDNMKASGY
;
A
#
# COMPACT_ATOMS: atom_id res chain seq x y z
N MET A 1 63.68 43.74 -18.79
CA MET A 1 64.39 42.46 -18.61
C MET A 1 63.37 41.37 -18.40
N VAL A 2 63.64 40.23 -19.01
CA VAL A 2 62.75 39.08 -19.28
C VAL A 2 62.31 38.37 -18.00
N SER A 3 61.05 37.95 -17.89
CA SER A 3 60.71 36.73 -17.16
C SER A 3 59.46 36.06 -17.71
N LYS A 4 59.57 34.73 -17.83
CA LYS A 4 58.76 33.79 -18.60
C LYS A 4 57.47 33.42 -17.85
N TYR A 5 56.32 33.48 -18.51
CA TYR A 5 55.10 32.81 -18.05
C TYR A 5 55.10 31.36 -18.55
N LEU A 6 55.28 30.41 -17.62
CA LEU A 6 55.09 28.98 -17.86
C LEU A 6 53.60 28.67 -18.03
N LYS A 7 53.25 28.08 -19.17
CA LYS A 7 51.95 27.44 -19.41
C LYS A 7 51.93 26.10 -18.65
N VAL A 8 50.97 25.92 -17.75
CA VAL A 8 50.61 24.60 -17.20
C VAL A 8 49.26 24.22 -17.77
N ALA A 9 49.24 23.21 -18.63
CA ALA A 9 48.04 22.60 -19.17
C ALA A 9 47.46 21.61 -18.15
N PHE A 10 46.21 21.80 -17.75
CA PHE A 10 45.43 20.77 -17.05
C PHE A 10 44.69 19.91 -18.09
N PRO A 11 44.86 18.59 -18.12
CA PRO A 11 44.06 17.73 -18.98
C PRO A 11 42.63 17.65 -18.43
N VAL A 12 41.67 17.99 -19.28
CA VAL A 12 40.24 17.73 -19.08
C VAL A 12 40.05 16.21 -19.14
N VAL A 13 39.81 15.58 -17.99
CA VAL A 13 39.31 14.20 -17.94
C VAL A 13 37.81 14.26 -18.18
N ALA A 14 37.41 13.95 -19.41
CA ALA A 14 36.02 13.72 -19.77
C ALA A 14 35.55 12.42 -19.08
N MET A 15 34.67 12.54 -18.07
CA MET A 15 33.90 11.41 -17.55
C MET A 15 32.82 11.05 -18.58
N LEU A 16 33.16 10.12 -19.47
CA LEU A 16 32.23 9.42 -20.34
C LEU A 16 31.79 8.11 -19.67
N GLY A 17 30.48 7.92 -19.57
CA GLY A 17 29.88 6.59 -19.42
C GLY A 17 29.05 6.42 -18.15
N ALA A 18 27.80 6.88 -18.18
CA ALA A 18 26.74 6.29 -17.39
C ALA A 18 26.60 4.81 -17.83
N VAL A 19 27.23 3.90 -17.09
CA VAL A 19 27.00 2.47 -17.25
C VAL A 19 25.56 2.23 -16.81
N GLY A 20 24.69 1.90 -17.77
CA GLY A 20 23.34 1.45 -17.47
C GLY A 20 23.44 0.28 -16.51
N MET A 21 22.90 0.44 -15.29
CA MET A 21 22.83 -0.64 -14.32
C MET A 21 21.85 -1.67 -14.88
N ALA A 22 22.36 -2.68 -15.58
CA ALA A 22 21.59 -3.89 -15.81
C ALA A 22 21.34 -4.51 -14.43
N HIS A 23 20.09 -4.46 -13.97
CA HIS A 23 19.69 -5.07 -12.71
C HIS A 23 19.87 -6.59 -12.83
N ALA A 24 20.86 -7.13 -12.13
CA ALA A 24 21.15 -8.55 -12.15
C ALA A 24 19.98 -9.34 -11.55
N LYS A 25 19.57 -10.41 -12.25
CA LYS A 25 18.63 -11.41 -11.72
C LYS A 25 19.16 -11.99 -10.41
N ALA A 26 18.26 -12.51 -9.57
CA ALA A 26 18.69 -13.26 -8.39
C ALA A 26 19.51 -14.48 -8.83
N THR A 27 20.63 -14.73 -8.15
CA THR A 27 21.49 -15.87 -8.51
C THR A 27 20.86 -17.19 -8.05
N PRO A 28 21.25 -18.34 -8.62
CA PRO A 28 20.81 -19.65 -8.14
C PRO A 28 21.06 -19.86 -6.65
N GLU A 29 22.18 -19.37 -6.13
CA GLU A 29 22.54 -19.45 -4.71
C GLU A 29 21.61 -18.61 -3.82
N GLU A 30 21.22 -17.43 -4.29
CA GLU A 30 20.27 -16.57 -3.60
C GLU A 30 18.87 -17.19 -3.58
N LEU A 31 18.43 -17.73 -4.72
CA LEU A 31 17.13 -18.40 -4.84
C LEU A 31 17.08 -19.70 -4.01
N ALA A 32 18.20 -20.40 -3.84
CA ALA A 32 18.29 -21.60 -3.00
C ALA A 32 18.01 -21.32 -1.51
N LYS A 33 18.01 -20.04 -1.08
CA LYS A 33 17.65 -19.62 0.27
C LYS A 33 16.13 -19.53 0.49
N LEU A 34 15.34 -19.38 -0.58
CA LEU A 34 13.87 -19.30 -0.48
C LEU A 34 13.30 -20.60 0.08
N GLY A 35 12.41 -20.47 1.06
CA GLY A 35 11.84 -21.59 1.83
C GLY A 35 12.74 -22.13 2.94
N LYS A 36 14.04 -21.76 2.98
CA LYS A 36 15.01 -22.20 3.97
C LYS A 36 15.34 -21.10 4.97
N GLU A 37 16.29 -20.23 4.62
CA GLU A 37 16.69 -19.04 5.39
C GLU A 37 15.68 -17.91 5.20
N LEU A 38 15.11 -17.84 4.00
CA LEU A 38 14.09 -16.86 3.62
C LEU A 38 12.70 -17.53 3.54
N SER A 39 11.65 -16.76 3.80
CA SER A 39 10.28 -17.15 3.47
C SER A 39 10.17 -17.22 1.94
N CYS A 40 9.06 -17.76 1.41
CA CYS A 40 8.91 -17.78 -0.04
C CYS A 40 8.76 -16.38 -0.66
N MET A 41 8.41 -15.37 0.14
CA MET A 41 8.35 -13.96 -0.26
C MET A 41 9.72 -13.27 -0.27
N GLY A 42 10.75 -13.92 0.30
CA GLY A 42 12.10 -13.35 0.44
C GLY A 42 12.39 -12.69 1.79
N ALA A 43 11.46 -12.76 2.74
CA ALA A 43 11.63 -12.27 4.11
C ALA A 43 12.60 -13.16 4.91
N GLU A 44 13.37 -12.60 5.83
CA GLU A 44 14.23 -13.41 6.70
C GLU A 44 13.38 -14.21 7.70
N LYS A 45 13.49 -15.55 7.71
CA LYS A 45 12.64 -16.37 8.58
C LYS A 45 12.99 -16.25 10.06
N ALA A 46 14.28 -16.20 10.38
CA ALA A 46 14.71 -16.05 11.75
C ALA A 46 14.12 -14.77 12.37
N GLY A 47 13.70 -14.85 13.63
CA GLY A 47 13.36 -13.67 14.42
C GLY A 47 14.60 -12.87 14.81
N THR A 48 14.43 -11.80 15.58
CA THR A 48 15.54 -10.98 16.09
C THR A 48 15.49 -10.83 17.60
N PRO A 49 16.65 -10.64 18.27
CA PRO A 49 16.69 -10.40 19.71
C PRO A 49 15.92 -9.15 20.18
N SER A 50 15.70 -8.19 19.28
CA SER A 50 14.91 -6.97 19.53
C SER A 50 13.40 -7.21 19.51
N GLY A 51 12.93 -8.38 19.06
CA GLY A 51 11.54 -8.80 19.18
C GLY A 51 10.78 -8.98 17.86
N VAL A 52 11.43 -8.97 16.69
CA VAL A 52 10.77 -9.46 15.46
C VAL A 52 10.59 -10.97 15.61
N ALA A 53 9.38 -11.48 15.39
CA ALA A 53 9.11 -12.90 15.51
C ALA A 53 9.80 -13.74 14.42
N GLU A 54 9.99 -15.02 14.71
CA GLU A 54 10.31 -16.00 13.67
C GLU A 54 9.09 -16.17 12.76
N PHE A 55 9.33 -16.26 11.44
CA PHE A 55 8.32 -16.65 10.47
C PHE A 55 7.97 -18.12 10.66
N THR A 56 6.81 -18.39 11.26
CA THR A 56 6.32 -19.75 11.44
C THR A 56 5.49 -20.20 10.23
N GLY A 57 4.73 -19.29 9.62
CA GLY A 57 3.81 -19.61 8.53
C GLY A 57 2.84 -20.75 8.86
N LYS A 58 2.57 -20.99 10.15
CA LYS A 58 1.81 -22.14 10.65
C LYS A 58 0.33 -22.14 10.22
N TRP A 59 -0.21 -21.00 9.78
CA TRP A 59 -1.60 -20.87 9.34
C TRP A 59 -1.71 -20.55 7.86
N LEU A 60 -2.50 -21.36 7.16
CA LEU A 60 -2.99 -21.11 5.80
C LEU A 60 -4.52 -21.17 5.86
N GLY A 61 -5.19 -20.05 5.56
CA GLY A 61 -6.62 -19.91 5.83
C GLY A 61 -6.91 -19.47 7.26
N ALA A 62 -7.99 -19.96 7.87
CA ALA A 62 -8.41 -19.49 9.20
C ALA A 62 -7.43 -19.91 10.31
N GLY A 63 -6.90 -18.92 11.04
CA GLY A 63 -6.27 -19.13 12.34
C GLY A 63 -7.31 -19.37 13.46
N PRO A 64 -6.88 -19.51 14.72
CA PRO A 64 -7.75 -19.75 15.86
C PRO A 64 -8.88 -18.73 15.96
N GLY A 65 -10.13 -19.21 16.00
CA GLY A 65 -11.34 -18.38 16.14
C GLY A 65 -11.71 -17.55 14.90
N MET A 66 -10.88 -17.54 13.86
CA MET A 66 -11.18 -16.78 12.64
C MET A 66 -12.33 -17.39 11.83
N THR A 67 -12.99 -16.56 11.05
CA THR A 67 -14.08 -16.94 10.16
C THR A 67 -13.70 -16.73 8.69
N THR A 68 -14.18 -17.61 7.82
CA THR A 68 -14.08 -17.48 6.35
C THR A 68 -15.42 -17.07 5.73
N GLU A 69 -16.42 -16.76 6.55
CA GLU A 69 -17.75 -16.34 6.10
C GLU A 69 -17.68 -14.99 5.38
N ILE A 70 -18.22 -14.94 4.16
CA ILE A 70 -18.12 -13.77 3.28
C ILE A 70 -18.84 -12.57 3.89
N GLY A 71 -18.18 -11.41 3.91
CA GLY A 71 -18.75 -10.16 4.43
C GLY A 71 -18.83 -10.09 5.96
N LYS A 72 -18.39 -11.13 6.68
CA LYS A 72 -18.32 -11.08 8.14
C LYS A 72 -17.13 -10.26 8.59
N HIS A 73 -17.33 -9.51 9.67
CA HIS A 73 -16.25 -8.73 10.29
C HIS A 73 -15.15 -9.67 10.81
N PRO A 74 -13.88 -9.31 10.69
CA PRO A 74 -12.78 -10.17 11.08
C PRO A 74 -12.79 -10.44 12.58
N VAL A 75 -12.41 -11.67 12.93
CA VAL A 75 -12.18 -12.08 14.33
C VAL A 75 -10.69 -12.07 14.59
N ASP A 76 -10.28 -11.47 15.71
CA ASP A 76 -8.89 -11.32 16.10
C ASP A 76 -8.35 -12.62 16.75
N PRO A 77 -7.43 -13.35 16.11
CA PRO A 77 -6.80 -14.53 16.71
C PRO A 77 -5.92 -14.20 17.91
N TYR A 78 -5.59 -12.92 18.13
CA TYR A 78 -4.75 -12.40 19.21
C TYR A 78 -5.53 -11.53 20.21
N ALA A 79 -6.87 -11.62 20.24
CA ALA A 79 -7.75 -10.73 20.99
C ALA A 79 -7.41 -10.58 22.49
N ASN A 80 -6.89 -11.64 23.09
CA ASN A 80 -6.58 -11.70 24.53
C ASN A 80 -5.19 -11.13 24.89
N GLU A 81 -4.38 -10.73 23.90
CA GLU A 81 -3.07 -10.16 24.15
C GLU A 81 -3.16 -8.75 24.74
N LYS A 82 -2.19 -8.45 25.59
CA LYS A 82 -1.98 -7.12 26.15
C LYS A 82 -0.76 -6.48 25.51
N PRO A 83 -0.68 -5.14 25.44
CA PRO A 83 0.54 -4.47 25.01
C PRO A 83 1.73 -4.90 25.87
N LEU A 84 2.87 -5.17 25.24
CA LEU A 84 4.15 -5.37 25.91
C LEU A 84 4.58 -4.08 26.62
N PHE A 85 4.38 -2.95 25.95
CA PHE A 85 4.60 -1.61 26.46
C PHE A 85 3.81 -0.61 25.61
N THR A 86 3.83 0.65 26.03
CA THR A 86 3.22 1.75 25.27
C THR A 86 4.26 2.83 25.03
N ILE A 87 4.43 3.23 23.78
CA ILE A 87 5.25 4.39 23.41
C ILE A 87 4.38 5.63 23.56
N THR A 88 4.89 6.64 24.25
CA THR A 88 4.28 7.95 24.45
C THR A 88 5.32 9.02 24.14
N ALA A 89 4.91 10.30 24.12
CA ALA A 89 5.85 11.39 23.92
C ALA A 89 6.97 11.46 24.99
N GLN A 90 6.73 10.90 26.18
CA GLN A 90 7.70 10.89 27.29
C GLN A 90 8.82 9.87 27.11
N ASN A 91 8.58 8.77 26.36
CA ASN A 91 9.57 7.71 26.17
C ASN A 91 9.96 7.49 24.70
N VAL A 92 9.37 8.21 23.74
CA VAL A 92 9.61 8.05 22.28
C VAL A 92 11.09 8.07 21.89
N ALA A 93 11.92 8.84 22.61
CA ALA A 93 13.36 8.92 22.36
C ALA A 93 14.07 7.56 22.51
N GLN A 94 13.52 6.64 23.32
CA GLN A 94 14.08 5.29 23.54
C GLN A 94 13.87 4.35 22.34
N TYR A 95 12.95 4.68 21.44
CA TYR A 95 12.53 3.83 20.31
C TYR A 95 12.78 4.48 18.95
N GLY A 96 13.53 5.59 18.91
CA GLY A 96 13.64 6.45 17.72
C GLY A 96 14.24 5.76 16.49
N ASP A 97 15.01 4.69 16.65
CA ASP A 97 15.57 3.87 15.57
C ASP A 97 14.55 2.93 14.92
N LYS A 98 13.41 2.67 15.60
CA LYS A 98 12.31 1.80 15.16
C LYS A 98 11.06 2.56 14.71
N LEU A 99 11.18 3.89 14.58
CA LEU A 99 10.08 4.79 14.22
C LEU A 99 10.41 5.61 12.97
N SER A 100 9.40 5.84 12.14
CA SER A 100 9.50 6.76 11.00
C SER A 100 9.58 8.20 11.47
N GLU A 101 9.97 9.12 10.58
CA GLU A 101 9.94 10.54 10.93
C GLU A 101 8.49 11.02 11.10
N GLY A 102 7.56 10.46 10.32
CA GLY A 102 6.12 10.59 10.49
C GLY A 102 5.63 10.21 11.88
N GLN A 103 5.98 9.03 12.37
CA GLN A 103 5.59 8.57 13.70
C GLN A 103 6.15 9.48 14.80
N LYS A 104 7.42 9.89 14.71
CA LYS A 104 8.03 10.84 15.67
C LYS A 104 7.30 12.19 15.66
N ALA A 105 6.92 12.67 14.48
CA ALA A 105 6.18 13.92 14.34
C ALA A 105 4.77 13.85 14.97
N MET A 106 4.10 12.70 14.90
CA MET A 106 2.81 12.49 15.58
C MET A 106 2.94 12.61 17.10
N PHE A 107 3.95 11.98 17.71
CA PHE A 107 4.22 12.16 19.15
C PHE A 107 4.53 13.60 19.53
N LYS A 108 5.31 14.30 18.70
CA LYS A 108 5.64 15.71 18.93
C LYS A 108 4.41 16.62 18.82
N LYS A 109 3.53 16.35 17.85
CA LYS A 109 2.33 17.16 17.58
C LYS A 109 1.22 16.91 18.60
N TYR A 110 1.08 15.67 19.07
CA TYR A 110 -0.01 15.23 19.94
C TYR A 110 0.49 14.52 21.21
N PRO A 111 1.31 15.20 22.05
CA PRO A 111 2.04 14.54 23.14
C PRO A 111 1.16 13.98 24.26
N ASN A 112 -0.09 14.43 24.35
CA ASN A 112 -1.04 14.05 25.41
C ASN A 112 -2.03 12.98 24.96
N THR A 113 -2.22 12.79 23.65
CA THR A 113 -3.30 11.94 23.11
C THR A 113 -2.76 10.83 22.22
N TYR A 114 -1.64 11.04 21.53
CA TYR A 114 -1.05 10.02 20.67
C TYR A 114 -0.16 9.08 21.48
N LYS A 115 -0.37 7.79 21.27
CA LYS A 115 0.37 6.70 21.89
C LYS A 115 0.41 5.53 20.91
N MET A 116 1.41 4.66 21.04
CA MET A 116 1.46 3.41 20.28
C MET A 116 1.49 2.24 21.25
N HIS A 117 0.42 1.44 21.24
CA HIS A 117 0.37 0.19 21.99
C HIS A 117 1.12 -0.88 21.20
N VAL A 118 2.27 -1.30 21.73
CA VAL A 118 3.14 -2.28 21.08
C VAL A 118 2.82 -3.67 21.59
N TYR A 119 2.56 -4.60 20.69
CA TYR A 119 2.20 -5.99 20.95
C TYR A 119 3.30 -6.95 20.49
N PRO A 120 3.26 -8.23 20.91
CA PRO A 120 4.12 -9.26 20.35
C PRO A 120 4.04 -9.28 18.82
N SER A 121 5.19 -9.37 18.17
CA SER A 121 5.26 -9.59 16.71
C SER A 121 4.71 -10.99 16.39
N HIS A 122 3.91 -11.11 15.32
CA HIS A 122 3.45 -12.41 14.81
C HIS A 122 3.62 -12.52 13.31
N ARG A 123 4.23 -13.63 12.89
CA ARG A 123 4.49 -13.98 11.48
C ARG A 123 3.98 -15.39 11.20
N ASP A 124 2.72 -15.59 11.57
CA ASP A 124 2.08 -16.90 11.64
C ASP A 124 1.36 -17.32 10.36
N PHE A 125 0.93 -16.36 9.55
CA PHE A 125 0.19 -16.65 8.32
C PHE A 125 1.14 -16.80 7.13
N ARG A 126 0.78 -17.69 6.21
CA ARG A 126 1.51 -17.89 4.95
C ARG A 126 0.61 -17.80 3.73
N PHE A 127 1.25 -17.68 2.57
CA PHE A 127 0.62 -17.78 1.26
C PHE A 127 0.53 -19.25 0.80
N GLU A 128 -0.31 -19.49 -0.21
CA GLU A 128 -0.43 -20.79 -0.87
C GLU A 128 0.87 -21.19 -1.59
N ASP A 129 1.16 -22.49 -1.64
CA ASP A 129 2.37 -23.01 -2.29
C ASP A 129 2.47 -22.62 -3.77
N SER A 130 1.34 -22.44 -4.45
CA SER A 130 1.29 -21.98 -5.85
C SER A 130 1.78 -20.54 -6.01
N VAL A 131 1.56 -19.69 -5.00
CA VAL A 131 2.13 -18.33 -4.93
C VAL A 131 3.64 -18.44 -4.76
N CYS A 132 4.09 -19.24 -3.80
CA CYS A 132 5.53 -19.46 -3.54
C CYS A 132 6.29 -19.98 -4.77
N LYS A 133 5.71 -20.93 -5.52
CA LYS A 133 6.29 -21.41 -6.80
C LYS A 133 6.41 -20.30 -7.84
N THR A 134 5.40 -19.44 -7.93
CA THR A 134 5.41 -18.31 -8.88
C THR A 134 6.47 -17.27 -8.49
N ILE A 135 6.65 -17.00 -7.19
CA ILE A 135 7.70 -16.09 -6.69
C ILE A 135 9.10 -16.61 -7.02
N ALA A 136 9.36 -17.89 -6.78
CA ALA A 136 10.65 -18.50 -7.10
C ALA A 136 10.95 -18.41 -8.60
N ARG A 137 9.93 -18.62 -9.46
CA ARG A 137 10.04 -18.45 -10.91
C ARG A 137 10.33 -17.00 -11.29
N ASN A 138 9.58 -16.05 -10.75
CA ASN A 138 9.79 -14.62 -11.01
C ASN A 138 11.21 -14.19 -10.59
N GLY A 139 11.68 -14.62 -9.42
CA GLY A 139 13.04 -14.33 -8.97
C GLY A 139 14.14 -14.84 -9.93
N ALA A 140 13.90 -15.96 -10.61
CA ALA A 140 14.84 -16.53 -11.59
C ALA A 140 14.75 -15.89 -12.99
N GLU A 141 13.55 -15.48 -13.40
CA GLU A 141 13.28 -15.15 -14.80
C GLU A 141 13.08 -13.65 -15.05
N THR A 142 12.45 -12.93 -14.11
CA THR A 142 11.97 -11.56 -14.30
C THR A 142 13.10 -10.55 -14.37
N THR A 143 13.02 -9.63 -15.32
CA THR A 143 13.90 -8.46 -15.44
C THR A 143 13.09 -7.20 -15.67
N ILE A 144 13.67 -6.05 -15.34
CA ILE A 144 13.07 -4.75 -15.64
C ILE A 144 13.61 -4.28 -17.00
N SER A 145 12.75 -3.71 -17.84
CA SER A 145 13.19 -3.03 -19.08
C SER A 145 14.12 -1.87 -18.79
N ALA A 146 14.95 -1.48 -19.77
CA ALA A 146 15.96 -0.43 -19.60
C ALA A 146 15.37 0.94 -19.18
N ASP A 147 14.11 1.22 -19.54
CA ASP A 147 13.39 2.44 -19.15
C ASP A 147 12.73 2.35 -17.76
N GLY A 148 12.76 1.19 -17.11
CA GLY A 148 12.16 0.95 -15.80
C GLY A 148 10.65 0.70 -15.83
N LYS A 149 10.00 0.74 -17.00
CA LYS A 149 8.54 0.86 -17.11
C LYS A 149 7.80 -0.45 -17.37
N SER A 150 8.51 -1.54 -17.64
CA SER A 150 7.90 -2.84 -17.87
C SER A 150 8.73 -3.97 -17.27
N LEU A 151 8.05 -5.07 -16.97
CA LEU A 151 8.68 -6.31 -16.55
C LEU A 151 8.72 -7.30 -17.71
N GLN A 152 9.88 -7.89 -17.95
CA GLN A 152 10.08 -8.95 -18.94
C GLN A 152 10.13 -10.29 -18.21
N ASN A 153 9.51 -11.32 -18.79
CA ASN A 153 9.40 -12.66 -18.18
C ASN A 153 8.82 -12.63 -16.76
N TYR A 154 7.81 -11.78 -16.56
CA TYR A 154 7.05 -11.72 -15.32
C TYR A 154 5.81 -12.60 -15.41
N TYR A 155 5.52 -13.33 -14.34
CA TYR A 155 4.38 -14.23 -14.22
C TYR A 155 3.44 -13.72 -13.13
N MET A 156 2.16 -13.59 -13.48
CA MET A 156 1.16 -13.03 -12.59
C MET A 156 0.79 -14.00 -11.45
N GLY A 157 0.22 -13.43 -10.39
CA GLY A 157 -0.25 -14.15 -9.21
C GLY A 157 0.69 -14.04 -8.01
N ALA A 158 1.82 -13.36 -8.16
CA ALA A 158 2.75 -13.05 -7.08
C ALA A 158 3.70 -11.88 -7.41
N SER A 159 4.43 -11.40 -6.39
CA SER A 159 5.43 -10.34 -6.54
C SER A 159 6.62 -10.78 -7.42
N PRO A 160 7.25 -9.84 -8.16
CA PRO A 160 8.34 -10.15 -9.10
C PRO A 160 9.71 -10.41 -8.49
N PHE A 161 10.09 -9.71 -7.42
CA PHE A 161 11.48 -9.68 -6.93
C PHE A 161 11.59 -10.11 -5.46
N PRO A 162 11.66 -11.42 -5.14
CA PRO A 162 11.80 -11.84 -3.73
C PRO A 162 13.10 -11.33 -3.07
N ILE A 163 14.14 -11.03 -3.85
CA ILE A 163 15.44 -10.59 -3.34
C ILE A 163 15.81 -9.28 -4.05
N PRO A 164 15.13 -8.16 -3.74
CA PRO A 164 15.30 -6.93 -4.49
C PRO A 164 16.70 -6.34 -4.27
N LYS A 165 17.27 -5.80 -5.34
CA LYS A 165 18.59 -5.16 -5.39
C LYS A 165 18.52 -3.64 -5.53
N SER A 166 17.34 -3.11 -5.81
CA SER A 166 17.14 -1.69 -6.12
C SER A 166 15.81 -1.15 -5.59
N GLY A 167 15.69 0.18 -5.53
CA GLY A 167 14.47 0.83 -5.06
C GLY A 167 13.28 0.53 -5.98
N ILE A 168 13.50 0.53 -7.29
CA ILE A 168 12.48 0.24 -8.29
C ILE A 168 11.96 -1.21 -8.21
N GLU A 169 12.79 -2.18 -7.84
CA GLU A 169 12.34 -3.57 -7.62
C GLU A 169 11.38 -3.67 -6.42
N VAL A 170 11.66 -2.94 -5.33
CA VAL A 170 10.72 -2.84 -4.19
C VAL A 170 9.43 -2.13 -4.61
N VAL A 171 9.49 -1.13 -5.50
CA VAL A 171 8.28 -0.50 -6.06
C VAL A 171 7.45 -1.51 -6.85
N TRP A 172 8.08 -2.29 -7.73
CA TRP A 172 7.39 -3.33 -8.49
C TRP A 172 6.76 -4.40 -7.59
N ASN A 173 7.42 -4.78 -6.49
CA ASN A 173 6.84 -5.66 -5.49
C ASN A 173 5.58 -5.07 -4.84
N GLY A 174 5.64 -3.82 -4.38
CA GLY A 174 4.49 -3.14 -3.77
C GLY A 174 3.38 -2.79 -4.76
N MET A 175 3.69 -2.69 -6.05
CA MET A 175 2.70 -2.55 -7.11
C MET A 175 2.02 -3.87 -7.46
N HIS A 176 2.72 -5.00 -7.38
CA HIS A 176 2.18 -6.34 -7.66
C HIS A 176 2.24 -7.34 -6.49
N PRO A 177 1.76 -6.99 -5.29
CA PRO A 177 1.69 -7.92 -4.18
C PRO A 177 0.62 -9.00 -4.44
N THR A 178 0.70 -10.08 -3.66
CA THR A 178 -0.33 -11.12 -3.65
C THR A 178 -1.52 -10.63 -2.83
N ILE A 179 -2.59 -10.21 -3.50
CA ILE A 179 -3.81 -9.64 -2.88
C ILE A 179 -5.06 -10.44 -3.25
N ILE A 180 -6.21 -10.02 -2.70
CA ILE A 180 -7.52 -10.60 -2.99
C ILE A 180 -7.82 -10.50 -4.49
N ASN A 181 -8.35 -11.58 -5.07
CA ASN A 181 -8.70 -11.65 -6.49
C ASN A 181 -9.95 -10.83 -6.80
N VAL A 182 -11.07 -11.12 -6.14
CA VAL A 182 -12.34 -10.43 -6.37
C VAL A 182 -12.86 -9.86 -5.06
N GLU A 183 -13.19 -8.57 -5.04
CA GLU A 183 -13.79 -7.94 -3.85
C GLU A 183 -14.87 -6.93 -4.20
N SER A 184 -15.81 -6.75 -3.27
CA SER A 184 -16.69 -5.58 -3.23
C SER A 184 -16.76 -5.00 -1.81
N ARG A 185 -16.92 -3.68 -1.74
CA ARG A 185 -16.88 -2.91 -0.50
C ARG A 185 -17.91 -1.79 -0.51
N ASP A 186 -18.61 -1.59 0.61
CA ASP A 186 -19.30 -0.36 0.94
C ASP A 186 -18.44 0.37 1.98
N ILE A 187 -17.98 1.56 1.65
CA ILE A 187 -16.89 2.22 2.35
C ILE A 187 -17.34 3.60 2.79
N ASP A 188 -17.16 3.90 4.08
CA ASP A 188 -17.19 5.28 4.57
C ASP A 188 -15.79 5.91 4.50
N THR A 189 -15.78 7.22 4.33
CA THR A 189 -14.59 8.08 4.45
C THR A 189 -14.92 9.21 5.39
N ALA A 190 -14.02 9.53 6.30
CA ALA A 190 -14.17 10.62 7.26
C ALA A 190 -12.97 11.55 7.19
N VAL A 191 -13.23 12.82 6.88
CA VAL A 191 -12.24 13.90 7.01
C VAL A 191 -12.47 14.56 8.35
N VAL A 192 -11.52 14.39 9.26
CA VAL A 192 -11.59 14.93 10.62
C VAL A 192 -10.70 16.17 10.68
N TYR A 193 -11.32 17.32 10.86
CA TYR A 193 -10.62 18.59 10.98
C TYR A 193 -10.05 18.78 12.39
N ALA A 194 -9.08 19.69 12.55
CA ALA A 194 -8.41 19.95 13.82
C ALA A 194 -9.39 20.38 14.95
N ASN A 195 -10.53 20.98 14.61
CA ASN A 195 -11.56 21.35 15.57
C ASN A 195 -12.52 20.20 15.95
N GLY A 196 -12.32 19.00 15.41
CA GLY A 196 -13.15 17.82 15.65
C GLY A 196 -14.37 17.69 14.73
N ASN A 197 -14.65 18.65 13.85
CA ASN A 197 -15.71 18.50 12.86
C ASN A 197 -15.35 17.39 11.87
N ILE A 198 -16.36 16.64 11.43
CA ILE A 198 -16.18 15.54 10.46
C ILE A 198 -17.00 15.81 9.21
N THR A 199 -16.35 15.76 8.05
CA THR A 199 -17.04 15.64 6.75
C THR A 199 -17.01 14.20 6.29
N TRP A 200 -18.15 13.70 5.83
CA TRP A 200 -18.34 12.31 5.44
C TRP A 200 -18.39 12.16 3.92
N GLY A 201 -17.69 11.14 3.43
CA GLY A 201 -17.86 10.56 2.11
C GLY A 201 -18.25 9.10 2.22
N GLN A 202 -18.73 8.55 1.12
CA GLN A 202 -19.11 7.15 1.02
C GLN A 202 -18.97 6.69 -0.43
N GLN A 203 -18.46 5.48 -0.64
CA GLN A 203 -18.32 4.87 -1.95
C GLN A 203 -18.67 3.38 -1.92
N LEU A 204 -19.28 2.90 -3.00
CA LEU A 204 -19.28 1.48 -3.33
C LEU A 204 -18.09 1.20 -4.24
N MET A 205 -17.35 0.13 -3.97
CA MET A 205 -16.22 -0.30 -4.78
C MET A 205 -16.39 -1.76 -5.17
N TRP A 206 -16.07 -2.08 -6.43
CA TRP A 206 -15.88 -3.43 -6.93
C TRP A 206 -14.53 -3.54 -7.60
N GLN A 207 -13.84 -4.65 -7.37
CA GLN A 207 -12.53 -4.91 -7.95
C GLN A 207 -12.43 -6.36 -8.43
N TYR A 208 -11.82 -6.51 -9.61
CA TYR A 208 -11.29 -7.77 -10.11
C TYR A 208 -9.79 -7.60 -10.38
N ALA A 209 -8.98 -8.04 -9.44
CA ALA A 209 -7.53 -8.15 -9.59
C ALA A 209 -7.20 -9.42 -10.38
N ARG A 210 -7.46 -9.40 -11.69
CA ARG A 210 -7.15 -10.51 -12.63
C ARG A 210 -5.73 -11.05 -12.44
N ARG A 211 -4.77 -10.18 -12.17
CA ARG A 211 -3.38 -10.54 -11.88
C ARG A 211 -3.21 -11.48 -10.68
N ASN A 212 -4.19 -11.57 -9.78
CA ASN A 212 -4.20 -12.43 -8.60
C ASN A 212 -5.22 -13.58 -8.73
N ASP A 213 -5.84 -13.76 -9.89
CA ASP A 213 -6.76 -14.86 -10.16
C ASP A 213 -6.03 -16.22 -10.01
N PRO A 214 -6.44 -17.09 -9.06
CA PRO A 214 -5.82 -18.39 -8.88
C PRO A 214 -5.78 -19.25 -10.14
N LYS A 215 -6.71 -19.05 -11.09
CA LYS A 215 -6.76 -19.79 -12.37
C LYS A 215 -5.71 -19.31 -13.37
N LEU A 216 -5.23 -18.07 -13.24
CA LEU A 216 -4.24 -17.47 -14.14
C LEU A 216 -2.83 -17.44 -13.53
N ARG A 217 -2.69 -17.88 -12.28
CA ARG A 217 -1.42 -17.86 -11.55
C ARG A 217 -0.32 -18.62 -12.30
N GLY A 218 0.84 -17.99 -12.41
CA GLY A 218 2.01 -18.55 -13.11
C GLY A 218 1.96 -18.41 -14.64
N GLN A 219 0.88 -17.85 -15.21
CA GLN A 219 0.84 -17.43 -16.62
C GLN A 219 1.60 -16.10 -16.80
N LYS A 220 2.02 -15.81 -18.04
CA LYS A 220 2.72 -14.56 -18.35
C LYS A 220 1.84 -13.35 -18.01
N ALA A 221 2.46 -12.33 -17.44
CA ALA A 221 1.80 -11.07 -17.13
C ALA A 221 1.52 -10.28 -18.42
N GLU A 222 0.28 -10.36 -18.90
CA GLU A 222 -0.16 -9.68 -20.12
C GLU A 222 -1.60 -9.16 -19.99
N GLY A 223 -1.90 -8.14 -20.81
CA GLY A 223 -3.19 -7.45 -20.81
C GLY A 223 -3.44 -6.66 -19.52
N THR A 224 -4.71 -6.50 -19.18
CA THR A 224 -5.14 -5.78 -17.97
C THR A 224 -4.94 -6.65 -16.73
N ALA A 225 -4.27 -6.06 -15.74
CA ALA A 225 -3.93 -6.64 -14.45
C ALA A 225 -5.06 -6.46 -13.44
N VAL A 226 -5.70 -5.29 -13.38
CA VAL A 226 -6.75 -4.96 -12.42
C VAL A 226 -7.86 -4.15 -13.07
N TYR A 227 -9.11 -4.49 -12.72
CA TYR A 227 -10.29 -3.69 -13.01
C TYR A 227 -10.86 -3.17 -11.70
N VAL A 228 -11.15 -1.87 -11.64
CA VAL A 228 -11.82 -1.28 -10.47
C VAL A 228 -12.98 -0.43 -10.94
N ARG A 229 -14.09 -0.48 -10.20
CA ARG A 229 -15.24 0.39 -10.36
C ARG A 229 -15.60 0.98 -9.01
N PHE A 230 -15.72 2.30 -8.97
CA PHE A 230 -16.18 3.07 -7.82
C PHE A 230 -17.50 3.72 -8.17
N MET A 231 -18.42 3.77 -7.22
CA MET A 231 -19.61 4.61 -7.28
C MET A 231 -19.63 5.50 -6.04
N THR A 232 -19.71 6.80 -6.25
CA THR A 232 -19.82 7.78 -5.18
C THR A 232 -21.24 7.76 -4.62
N MET A 233 -21.35 7.62 -3.31
CA MET A 233 -22.61 7.66 -2.55
C MET A 233 -22.74 8.98 -1.78
N MET A 234 -21.63 9.50 -1.27
CA MET A 234 -21.52 10.81 -0.62
C MET A 234 -20.22 11.51 -1.05
N PRO A 235 -20.23 12.86 -1.15
CA PRO A 235 -21.33 13.78 -0.84
C PRO A 235 -22.45 13.78 -1.91
N GLU A 236 -23.65 14.25 -1.54
CA GLU A 236 -24.84 14.22 -2.40
C GLU A 236 -24.61 14.88 -3.78
N ARG A 237 -23.79 15.94 -3.84
CA ARG A 237 -23.43 16.61 -5.11
C ARG A 237 -22.79 15.68 -6.14
N ASN A 238 -22.02 14.69 -5.69
CA ASN A 238 -21.27 13.76 -6.54
C ASN A 238 -21.91 12.36 -6.56
N LYS A 239 -23.06 12.17 -5.91
CA LYS A 239 -23.71 10.88 -5.80
C LYS A 239 -24.10 10.33 -7.16
N GLY A 240 -23.86 9.04 -7.35
CA GLY A 240 -24.07 8.33 -8.61
C GLY A 240 -22.92 8.52 -9.62
N GLU A 241 -21.92 9.37 -9.35
CA GLU A 241 -20.71 9.38 -10.17
C GLU A 241 -20.03 8.01 -10.12
N VAL A 242 -19.71 7.47 -11.29
CA VAL A 242 -19.02 6.19 -11.41
C VAL A 242 -17.67 6.43 -12.04
N VAL A 243 -16.60 5.96 -11.40
CA VAL A 243 -15.27 5.90 -11.99
C VAL A 243 -14.91 4.45 -12.22
N LYS A 244 -14.34 4.16 -13.37
CA LYS A 244 -13.79 2.86 -13.68
C LYS A 244 -12.35 2.99 -14.11
N THR A 245 -11.47 2.17 -13.56
CA THR A 245 -10.08 2.05 -13.99
C THR A 245 -9.77 0.65 -14.52
N MET A 246 -8.84 0.60 -15.47
CA MET A 246 -8.21 -0.60 -16.00
C MET A 246 -6.71 -0.38 -15.93
N ASP A 247 -6.04 -1.18 -15.09
CA ASP A 247 -4.60 -1.07 -14.86
C ASP A 247 -3.88 -2.22 -15.54
N ASN A 248 -2.85 -1.92 -16.31
CA ASN A 248 -2.00 -2.89 -17.00
C ASN A 248 -0.77 -3.24 -16.14
N PHE A 249 0.05 -4.19 -16.61
CA PHE A 249 1.30 -4.58 -15.97
C PHE A 249 2.48 -3.63 -16.26
N THR A 250 2.23 -2.51 -16.94
CA THR A 250 3.24 -1.51 -17.28
C THR A 250 3.11 -0.28 -16.38
N MET A 251 4.15 0.54 -16.39
CA MET A 251 4.22 1.84 -15.70
C MET A 251 4.42 2.98 -16.71
N ASP A 252 4.02 2.80 -17.96
CA ASP A 252 4.07 3.86 -18.98
C ASP A 252 2.74 4.63 -19.06
N LYS A 253 2.56 5.41 -20.13
CA LYS A 253 1.34 6.17 -20.38
C LYS A 253 0.08 5.29 -20.50
N GLU A 254 0.24 3.99 -20.76
CA GLU A 254 -0.84 3.01 -20.90
C GLU A 254 -1.06 2.19 -19.62
N ALA A 255 -0.33 2.52 -18.55
CA ALA A 255 -0.44 1.85 -17.24
C ALA A 255 -1.86 1.87 -16.69
N ARG A 256 -2.61 2.97 -16.87
CA ARG A 256 -3.99 3.12 -16.41
C ARG A 256 -4.86 3.78 -17.46
N LEU A 257 -5.97 3.14 -17.78
CA LEU A 257 -7.09 3.73 -18.51
C LEU A 257 -8.24 3.97 -17.54
N ALA A 258 -8.90 5.13 -17.67
CA ALA A 258 -10.00 5.50 -16.81
C ALA A 258 -11.17 6.10 -17.59
N TRP A 259 -12.37 5.86 -17.08
CA TRP A 259 -13.62 6.45 -17.54
C TRP A 259 -14.41 6.96 -16.34
N GLN A 260 -15.13 8.05 -16.56
CA GLN A 260 -16.04 8.62 -15.57
C GLN A 260 -17.44 8.76 -16.18
N TYR A 261 -18.43 8.28 -15.45
CA TYR A 261 -19.84 8.61 -15.66
C TYR A 261 -20.20 9.82 -14.82
N ILE A 262 -20.74 10.84 -15.46
CA ILE A 262 -21.17 12.07 -14.81
C ILE A 262 -22.71 12.12 -14.84
N PRO A 263 -23.40 11.95 -13.69
CA PRO A 263 -24.85 11.87 -13.62
C PRO A 263 -25.55 13.08 -14.22
N ALA A 264 -25.04 14.29 -13.92
CA ALA A 264 -25.63 15.55 -14.36
C ALA A 264 -25.79 15.68 -15.89
N VAL A 265 -24.91 15.02 -16.66
CA VAL A 265 -24.96 15.03 -18.14
C VAL A 265 -25.24 13.65 -18.73
N ARG A 266 -25.44 12.62 -17.88
CA ARG A 266 -25.68 11.21 -18.23
C ARG A 266 -24.72 10.68 -19.29
N ARG A 267 -23.44 11.05 -19.21
CA ARG A 267 -22.41 10.65 -20.18
C ARG A 267 -21.25 9.96 -19.49
N VAL A 268 -20.76 8.91 -20.15
CA VAL A 268 -19.46 8.31 -19.88
C VAL A 268 -18.44 9.05 -20.74
N ARG A 269 -17.35 9.49 -20.12
CA ARG A 269 -16.20 10.08 -20.81
C ARG A 269 -14.95 9.34 -20.39
N GLN A 270 -14.00 9.20 -21.33
CA GLN A 270 -12.66 8.81 -20.95
C GLN A 270 -12.07 9.95 -20.08
N ALA A 271 -11.33 9.59 -19.04
CA ALA A 271 -10.65 10.51 -18.14
C ALA A 271 -9.13 10.33 -18.25
N PRO A 272 -8.50 10.81 -19.35
CA PRO A 272 -7.05 10.79 -19.47
C PRO A 272 -6.42 11.54 -18.29
N GLY A 273 -5.42 10.94 -17.64
CA GLY A 273 -4.74 11.53 -16.49
C GLY A 273 -5.35 11.22 -15.12
N PHE A 274 -6.50 10.51 -15.05
CA PHE A 274 -6.99 10.01 -13.77
C PHE A 274 -5.98 9.05 -13.15
N GLY A 275 -5.44 9.44 -12.00
CA GLY A 275 -4.26 8.84 -11.41
C GLY A 275 -3.41 9.90 -10.72
N PHE A 276 -2.23 9.51 -10.21
CA PHE A 276 -1.26 10.44 -9.64
C PHE A 276 -1.88 11.34 -8.55
N ASP A 277 -1.66 12.65 -8.62
CA ASP A 277 -2.16 13.66 -7.70
C ASP A 277 -3.60 14.13 -7.99
N SER A 278 -4.36 13.37 -8.79
CA SER A 278 -5.80 13.61 -8.97
C SER A 278 -6.51 13.48 -7.62
N PRO A 279 -7.30 14.48 -7.17
CA PRO A 279 -7.98 14.41 -5.89
C PRO A 279 -9.16 13.43 -5.91
N ILE A 280 -9.46 12.84 -4.75
CA ILE A 280 -10.62 11.96 -4.55
C ILE A 280 -11.76 12.74 -3.87
N PRO A 281 -12.90 13.00 -4.55
CA PRO A 281 -13.98 13.82 -4.00
C PRO A 281 -14.63 13.27 -2.70
N SER A 282 -14.73 11.95 -2.54
CA SER A 282 -15.25 11.33 -1.30
C SER A 282 -14.41 11.66 -0.07
N SER A 283 -13.14 12.04 -0.25
CA SER A 283 -12.25 12.49 0.81
C SER A 283 -12.26 14.01 0.99
N SER A 284 -13.23 14.75 0.46
CA SER A 284 -13.13 16.23 0.37
C SER A 284 -11.83 16.69 -0.31
N ASN A 285 -11.31 15.89 -1.25
CA ASN A 285 -10.07 16.12 -2.00
C ASN A 285 -8.78 16.14 -1.15
N THR A 286 -8.79 15.60 0.08
CA THR A 286 -7.59 15.52 0.93
C THR A 286 -6.68 14.34 0.60
N VAL A 287 -7.23 13.31 -0.06
CA VAL A 287 -6.52 12.13 -0.54
C VAL A 287 -6.48 12.17 -2.07
N VAL A 288 -5.33 11.87 -2.66
CA VAL A 288 -5.14 11.74 -4.11
C VAL A 288 -5.10 10.27 -4.55
N VAL A 289 -5.37 10.03 -5.83
CA VAL A 289 -5.52 8.66 -6.36
C VAL A 289 -4.30 7.79 -6.09
N ASP A 290 -3.08 8.29 -6.33
CA ASP A 290 -1.87 7.46 -6.19
C ASP A 290 -1.45 7.19 -4.76
N GLU A 291 -2.02 7.88 -3.77
CA GLU A 291 -1.68 7.67 -2.37
C GLU A 291 -2.60 6.65 -1.69
N VAL A 292 -3.67 6.22 -2.37
CA VAL A 292 -4.50 5.12 -1.87
C VAL A 292 -3.66 3.85 -1.80
N ARG A 293 -3.68 3.18 -0.64
CA ARG A 293 -2.72 2.11 -0.28
C ARG A 293 -1.26 2.58 -0.23
N LEU A 294 -1.08 3.87 0.09
CA LEU A 294 0.17 4.60 0.25
C LEU A 294 0.95 4.86 -1.04
N TYR A 295 0.86 3.97 -2.02
CA TYR A 295 1.37 4.16 -3.38
C TYR A 295 0.71 3.19 -4.37
N ASN A 296 0.09 3.71 -5.43
CA ASN A 296 -0.39 2.90 -6.58
C ASN A 296 -0.11 3.54 -7.96
N GLY A 297 0.72 4.58 -7.98
CA GLY A 297 1.06 5.31 -9.21
C GLY A 297 2.14 4.64 -10.04
N SER A 298 2.28 5.09 -11.29
CA SER A 298 3.45 4.70 -12.10
C SER A 298 4.75 5.20 -11.45
N ALA A 299 5.72 4.29 -11.30
CA ALA A 299 7.05 4.61 -10.80
C ALA A 299 7.85 5.55 -11.71
N GLU A 300 7.38 5.82 -12.94
CA GLU A 300 8.13 6.58 -13.93
C GLU A 300 8.47 8.00 -13.48
N ARG A 301 7.64 8.60 -12.60
CA ARG A 301 7.76 9.99 -12.16
C ARG A 301 8.83 10.21 -11.10
N TYR A 302 9.31 9.15 -10.45
CA TYR A 302 10.23 9.27 -9.32
C TYR A 302 11.54 8.53 -9.58
N ASP A 303 12.63 9.07 -9.05
CA ASP A 303 13.88 8.36 -8.83
C ASP A 303 13.79 7.62 -7.49
N TRP A 304 13.88 6.29 -7.55
CA TRP A 304 13.69 5.42 -6.40
C TRP A 304 15.03 4.93 -5.84
N LYS A 305 15.34 5.37 -4.63
CA LYS A 305 16.51 4.92 -3.87
C LYS A 305 16.10 3.85 -2.86
N LEU A 306 16.82 2.74 -2.87
CA LEU A 306 16.76 1.75 -1.80
C LEU A 306 17.56 2.26 -0.60
N ILE A 307 16.87 2.53 0.51
CA ILE A 307 17.53 2.90 1.78
C ILE A 307 18.01 1.65 2.50
N GLY A 308 17.25 0.56 2.39
CA GLY A 308 17.59 -0.76 2.94
C GLY A 308 16.48 -1.33 3.81
N LYS A 309 16.80 -2.40 4.55
CA LYS A 309 15.89 -2.99 5.53
C LYS A 309 16.05 -2.35 6.92
N LYS A 310 14.94 -2.13 7.60
CA LYS A 310 14.90 -1.64 8.99
C LYS A 310 13.86 -2.38 9.81
N GLU A 311 14.13 -2.60 11.09
CA GLU A 311 13.09 -3.00 12.04
C GLU A 311 12.28 -1.78 12.45
N MET A 312 10.97 -1.82 12.23
CA MET A 312 10.06 -0.70 12.45
C MET A 312 8.79 -1.19 13.13
N TYR A 313 8.22 -0.36 14.02
CA TYR A 313 6.87 -0.60 14.50
C TYR A 313 5.88 -0.21 13.41
N ILE A 314 5.15 -1.19 12.88
CA ILE A 314 4.17 -1.00 11.80
C ILE A 314 2.77 -1.43 12.27
N PRO A 315 1.69 -0.89 11.67
CA PRO A 315 0.36 -1.42 11.89
C PRO A 315 0.28 -2.81 11.25
N TYR A 316 0.16 -3.86 12.07
CA TYR A 316 0.11 -5.24 11.62
C TYR A 316 -0.87 -6.05 12.46
N ASN A 317 -1.54 -7.02 11.85
CA ASN A 317 -2.56 -7.83 12.50
C ASN A 317 -3.63 -6.98 13.24
N ASN A 318 -4.01 -5.79 12.74
CA ASN A 318 -5.01 -4.97 13.43
C ASN A 318 -6.44 -5.46 13.13
N PHE A 319 -6.74 -6.67 13.57
CA PHE A 319 -8.10 -7.20 13.51
C PHE A 319 -9.06 -6.43 14.41
N ARG A 320 -8.58 -5.92 15.56
CA ARG A 320 -9.35 -5.05 16.46
C ARG A 320 -9.85 -3.79 15.77
N LEU A 321 -9.00 -3.15 14.98
CA LEU A 321 -9.34 -1.95 14.21
C LEU A 321 -10.40 -2.23 13.14
N GLU A 322 -10.39 -3.42 12.54
CA GLU A 322 -11.38 -3.83 11.54
C GLU A 322 -12.68 -4.39 12.16
N GLY A 323 -12.70 -4.59 13.47
CA GLY A 323 -13.86 -5.13 14.18
C GLY A 323 -14.98 -4.10 14.36
N LYS A 324 -16.20 -4.60 14.59
CA LYS A 324 -17.42 -3.81 14.82
C LYS A 324 -17.26 -2.72 15.88
N ALA A 325 -16.53 -2.99 16.97
CA ALA A 325 -16.35 -2.06 18.09
C ALA A 325 -15.76 -0.70 17.67
N ALA A 326 -14.87 -0.69 16.66
CA ALA A 326 -14.29 0.54 16.14
C ALA A 326 -15.30 1.36 15.30
N GLY A 327 -16.34 0.71 14.77
CA GLY A 327 -17.40 1.33 13.96
C GLY A 327 -18.64 1.77 14.74
N GLU A 328 -18.74 1.41 16.03
CA GLU A 328 -19.90 1.72 16.86
C GLU A 328 -20.22 3.23 16.90
N ASN A 329 -21.52 3.54 16.98
CA ASN A 329 -22.03 4.91 17.05
C ASN A 329 -21.44 5.82 15.96
N LYS A 330 -21.34 5.31 14.72
CA LYS A 330 -20.74 6.00 13.57
C LYS A 330 -19.30 6.43 13.86
N TYR A 331 -18.49 5.46 14.31
CA TYR A 331 -17.06 5.63 14.57
C TYR A 331 -16.73 6.64 15.68
N ALA A 332 -17.67 7.00 16.55
CA ALA A 332 -17.45 8.01 17.60
C ALA A 332 -16.31 7.64 18.57
N ASN A 333 -16.03 6.34 18.73
CA ASN A 333 -14.93 5.85 19.55
C ASN A 333 -13.58 5.84 18.83
N LEU A 334 -13.58 5.72 17.49
CA LEU A 334 -12.38 5.65 16.66
C LEU A 334 -11.91 7.02 16.20
N LEU A 335 -12.80 7.89 15.75
CA LEU A 335 -12.45 9.18 15.15
C LEU A 335 -12.36 10.25 16.24
N LYS A 336 -11.15 10.76 16.48
CA LYS A 336 -10.85 11.78 17.49
C LYS A 336 -10.12 12.95 16.83
N PRO A 337 -10.16 14.17 17.37
CA PRO A 337 -9.39 15.28 16.80
C PRO A 337 -7.89 14.93 16.71
N GLY A 338 -7.28 15.22 15.55
CA GLY A 338 -5.84 15.10 15.31
C GLY A 338 -5.34 13.72 14.86
N HIS A 339 -5.88 12.63 15.41
CA HIS A 339 -5.55 11.25 15.03
C HIS A 339 -6.64 10.26 15.47
N GLU A 340 -6.64 9.05 14.91
CA GLU A 340 -7.49 7.94 15.35
C GLU A 340 -7.22 7.53 16.80
N ASN A 341 -8.22 6.96 17.47
CA ASN A 341 -8.07 6.46 18.82
C ASN A 341 -7.04 5.31 18.86
N PRO A 342 -5.88 5.48 19.52
CA PRO A 342 -4.83 4.48 19.52
C PRO A 342 -5.19 3.15 20.21
N ASP A 343 -6.26 3.12 21.02
CA ASP A 343 -6.70 1.89 21.71
C ASP A 343 -7.17 0.78 20.75
N PHE A 344 -7.56 1.16 19.53
CA PHE A 344 -7.90 0.23 18.45
C PHE A 344 -6.69 -0.24 17.64
N VAL A 345 -5.54 0.42 17.77
CA VAL A 345 -4.37 0.20 16.93
C VAL A 345 -3.33 -0.66 17.65
N ARG A 346 -3.02 -1.79 17.02
CA ARG A 346 -1.97 -2.73 17.32
C ARG A 346 -0.73 -2.42 16.48
N TRP A 347 0.37 -2.12 17.16
CA TRP A 347 1.68 -1.96 16.54
C TRP A 347 2.54 -3.18 16.85
N GLU A 348 3.17 -3.73 15.82
CA GLU A 348 4.11 -4.85 15.97
C GLU A 348 5.47 -4.49 15.38
N LEU A 349 6.54 -5.05 15.94
CA LEU A 349 7.87 -4.89 15.37
C LEU A 349 8.05 -5.85 14.19
N HIS A 350 8.33 -5.30 13.02
CA HIS A 350 8.59 -6.07 11.78
C HIS A 350 9.79 -5.50 11.05
N ARG A 351 10.36 -6.29 10.13
CA ARG A 351 11.34 -5.75 9.18
C ARG A 351 10.59 -5.14 7.99
N THR A 352 11.05 -3.99 7.55
CA THR A 352 10.48 -3.26 6.40
C THR A 352 11.58 -2.89 5.43
N TRP A 353 11.27 -2.96 4.14
CA TRP A 353 12.05 -2.34 3.09
C TRP A 353 11.69 -0.86 3.00
N VAL A 354 12.70 -0.01 3.16
CA VAL A 354 12.55 1.45 3.12
C VAL A 354 13.07 1.96 1.79
N ILE A 355 12.20 2.66 1.05
CA ILE A 355 12.55 3.29 -0.22
C ILE A 355 12.18 4.77 -0.21
N GLU A 356 13.03 5.59 -0.82
CA GLU A 356 12.81 7.01 -1.02
C GLU A 356 12.55 7.26 -2.51
N GLY A 357 11.40 7.87 -2.84
CA GLY A 357 11.08 8.35 -4.17
C GLY A 357 11.21 9.88 -4.22
N ARG A 358 12.08 10.39 -5.10
CA ARG A 358 12.18 11.83 -5.39
C ARG A 358 11.64 12.13 -6.78
N LEU A 359 10.76 13.12 -6.90
CA LEU A 359 10.16 13.48 -8.17
C LEU A 359 11.24 13.88 -9.18
N LYS A 360 11.22 13.26 -10.37
CA LYS A 360 12.15 13.55 -11.45
C LYS A 360 11.93 14.95 -12.00
N GLU A 361 13.00 15.54 -12.52
CA GLU A 361 12.92 16.79 -13.27
C GLU A 361 11.95 16.67 -14.46
N GLY A 362 11.19 17.73 -14.72
CA GLY A 362 10.19 17.79 -15.78
C GLY A 362 8.83 17.18 -15.43
N TYR A 363 8.71 16.46 -14.30
CA TYR A 363 7.42 16.01 -13.79
C TYR A 363 6.82 17.00 -12.78
N ARG A 364 5.49 17.08 -12.76
CA ARG A 364 4.73 17.77 -11.72
C ARG A 364 4.01 16.74 -10.87
N HIS A 365 4.08 16.93 -9.55
CA HIS A 365 3.30 16.17 -8.59
C HIS A 365 3.16 16.96 -7.28
N LEU A 366 2.05 16.76 -6.56
CA LEU A 366 1.84 17.31 -5.22
C LEU A 366 2.90 16.86 -4.21
N TYR A 367 3.45 15.67 -4.42
CA TYR A 367 4.40 15.04 -3.49
C TYR A 367 5.80 14.98 -4.12
N PRO A 368 6.69 15.94 -3.82
CA PRO A 368 8.03 15.95 -4.39
C PRO A 368 8.93 14.87 -3.81
N THR A 369 8.73 14.46 -2.56
CA THR A 369 9.47 13.35 -1.96
C THR A 369 8.55 12.49 -1.09
N ARG A 370 8.72 11.17 -1.22
CA ARG A 370 7.99 10.17 -0.44
C ARG A 370 8.96 9.12 0.07
N VAL A 371 8.78 8.69 1.31
CA VAL A 371 9.43 7.50 1.86
C VAL A 371 8.36 6.45 2.09
N LEU A 372 8.51 5.27 1.49
CA LEU A 372 7.58 4.15 1.63
C LEU A 372 8.22 3.05 2.47
N TYR A 373 7.41 2.43 3.34
CA TYR A 373 7.80 1.33 4.21
C TYR A 373 7.00 0.09 3.79
N ALA A 374 7.63 -0.80 3.01
CA ALA A 374 7.03 -2.06 2.56
C ALA A 374 7.36 -3.17 3.55
N ASP A 375 6.34 -3.87 4.03
CA ASP A 375 6.52 -5.04 4.89
C ASP A 375 7.25 -6.19 4.14
N GLU A 376 8.23 -6.83 4.79
CA GLU A 376 9.02 -7.87 4.13
C GLU A 376 8.23 -9.16 3.85
N ASP A 377 7.21 -9.44 4.65
CA ASP A 377 6.42 -10.67 4.52
C ASP A 377 5.36 -10.58 3.42
N THR A 378 4.90 -9.38 3.08
CA THR A 378 3.73 -9.20 2.21
C THR A 378 3.99 -8.30 0.99
N TRP A 379 5.03 -7.48 1.02
CA TRP A 379 5.28 -6.35 0.11
C TRP A 379 4.22 -5.24 0.16
N LEU A 380 3.21 -5.35 1.02
CA LEU A 380 2.24 -4.29 1.22
C LEU A 380 2.94 -3.08 1.88
N TYR A 381 2.72 -1.90 1.34
CA TYR A 381 3.13 -0.67 2.03
C TYR A 381 2.31 -0.54 3.31
N ALA A 382 2.98 -0.40 4.45
CA ALA A 382 2.34 -0.25 5.76
C ALA A 382 2.29 1.22 6.20
N MET A 383 3.32 2.00 5.84
CA MET A 383 3.45 3.42 6.19
C MET A 383 4.08 4.23 5.06
N SER A 384 3.82 5.54 5.04
CA SER A 384 4.56 6.49 4.23
C SER A 384 4.74 7.85 4.90
N ASP A 385 5.93 8.41 4.71
CA ASP A 385 6.27 9.79 5.11
C ASP A 385 6.38 10.63 3.83
N ILE A 386 5.69 11.78 3.80
CA ILE A 386 5.66 12.66 2.62
C ILE A 386 6.24 14.01 2.99
N TYR A 387 7.15 14.52 2.16
CA TYR A 387 7.83 15.79 2.36
C TYR A 387 7.39 16.82 1.31
N ASP A 388 7.28 18.08 1.72
CA ASP A 388 6.94 19.21 0.85
C ASP A 388 8.12 19.67 -0.03
N ALA A 389 7.89 20.69 -0.85
CA ALA A 389 8.91 21.23 -1.76
C ALA A 389 10.09 21.90 -1.02
N GLN A 390 9.95 22.20 0.27
CA GLN A 390 11.00 22.72 1.13
C GLN A 390 11.75 21.60 1.89
N GLY A 391 11.41 20.33 1.63
CA GLY A 391 11.99 19.17 2.28
C GLY A 391 11.52 18.98 3.72
N LYS A 392 10.44 19.65 4.13
CA LYS A 392 9.84 19.46 5.46
C LYS A 392 8.82 18.34 5.42
N LEU A 393 8.79 17.53 6.47
CA LEU A 393 7.79 16.49 6.63
C LEU A 393 6.39 17.14 6.68
N TRP A 394 5.52 16.75 5.76
CA TRP A 394 4.17 17.27 5.61
C TRP A 394 3.12 16.24 6.03
N ARG A 395 3.24 14.98 5.60
CA ARG A 395 2.23 13.96 5.91
C ARG A 395 2.85 12.70 6.49
N PHE A 396 2.11 12.09 7.40
CA PHE A 396 2.33 10.73 7.86
C PHE A 396 1.07 9.91 7.56
N ASN A 397 1.24 8.90 6.73
CA ASN A 397 0.14 8.06 6.30
C ASN A 397 0.44 6.62 6.69
N TRP A 398 -0.60 5.88 7.07
CA TRP A 398 -0.48 4.45 7.32
C TRP A 398 -1.76 3.72 6.91
N VAL A 399 -1.62 2.44 6.61
CA VAL A 399 -2.74 1.56 6.23
C VAL A 399 -2.67 0.29 7.05
N ASN A 400 -3.85 -0.16 7.50
CA ASN A 400 -3.94 -1.39 8.23
C ASN A 400 -3.69 -2.59 7.31
N ASN A 401 -2.77 -3.47 7.70
CA ASN A 401 -2.55 -4.78 7.10
C ASN A 401 -3.06 -5.88 8.05
N PHE A 402 -3.89 -6.79 7.52
CA PHE A 402 -4.41 -7.96 8.25
C PHE A 402 -4.60 -9.16 7.31
N TYR A 403 -4.74 -10.37 7.85
CA TYR A 403 -4.93 -11.57 7.05
C TYR A 403 -6.40 -11.84 6.73
N ALA A 404 -6.72 -12.08 5.46
CA ALA A 404 -8.06 -12.46 5.00
C ALA A 404 -8.12 -13.99 4.77
N PRO A 405 -8.63 -14.78 5.73
CA PRO A 405 -8.51 -16.24 5.70
C PRO A 405 -9.30 -16.91 4.58
N GLY A 406 -10.41 -16.31 4.13
CA GLY A 406 -11.19 -16.83 3.01
C GLY A 406 -10.41 -16.83 1.68
N ALA A 407 -9.69 -15.74 1.42
CA ALA A 407 -8.84 -15.59 0.23
C ALA A 407 -7.40 -16.11 0.43
N LYS A 408 -7.01 -16.43 1.67
CA LYS A 408 -5.67 -16.91 2.07
C LYS A 408 -4.52 -15.95 1.70
N VAL A 409 -4.79 -14.66 1.81
CA VAL A 409 -3.86 -13.57 1.50
C VAL A 409 -3.94 -12.48 2.56
N PHE A 410 -2.97 -11.58 2.57
CA PHE A 410 -3.05 -10.36 3.35
C PHE A 410 -3.87 -9.32 2.59
N ALA A 411 -4.70 -8.60 3.33
CA ALA A 411 -5.57 -7.55 2.84
C ALA A 411 -5.22 -6.24 3.55
N GLN A 412 -5.57 -5.14 2.89
CA GLN A 412 -5.43 -3.80 3.44
C GLN A 412 -6.82 -3.26 3.80
N GLY A 413 -6.98 -2.77 5.01
CA GLY A 413 -8.25 -2.30 5.57
C GLY A 413 -8.32 -0.78 5.66
N ALA A 414 -8.79 -0.27 6.80
CA ALA A 414 -8.81 1.16 7.07
C ALA A 414 -7.42 1.80 6.93
N ALA A 415 -7.39 3.03 6.42
CA ALA A 415 -6.17 3.81 6.23
C ALA A 415 -6.33 5.22 6.80
N PHE A 416 -5.24 5.79 7.28
CA PHE A 416 -5.21 7.10 7.91
C PHE A 416 -4.16 7.98 7.26
N TYR A 417 -4.60 9.12 6.71
CA TYR A 417 -3.77 10.07 5.99
C TYR A 417 -3.69 11.38 6.77
N HIS A 418 -2.58 11.63 7.46
CA HIS A 418 -2.45 12.78 8.37
C HIS A 418 -1.73 13.95 7.69
N ASP A 419 -2.36 15.12 7.70
CA ASP A 419 -1.69 16.38 7.38
C ASP A 419 -1.12 17.01 8.67
N LEU A 420 0.21 16.94 8.80
CA LEU A 420 0.93 17.45 9.96
C LEU A 420 1.01 18.97 10.01
N SER A 421 0.64 19.67 8.94
CA SER A 421 0.56 21.13 8.93
C SER A 421 -0.80 21.61 9.43
N SER A 422 -1.90 21.12 8.85
CA SER A 422 -3.25 21.55 9.22
C SER A 422 -3.81 20.87 10.47
N GLY A 423 -3.33 19.66 10.81
CA GLY A 423 -3.92 18.82 11.85
C GLY A 423 -5.21 18.10 11.42
N THR A 424 -5.57 18.21 10.14
CA THR A 424 -6.63 17.41 9.52
C THR A 424 -6.08 16.03 9.21
N TYR A 425 -6.89 14.99 9.37
CA TYR A 425 -6.58 13.68 8.82
C TYR A 425 -7.80 13.06 8.13
N THR A 426 -7.54 12.13 7.23
CA THR A 426 -8.59 11.37 6.55
C THR A 426 -8.51 9.92 6.96
N ALA A 427 -9.59 9.41 7.55
CA ALA A 427 -9.83 7.99 7.73
C ALA A 427 -10.57 7.46 6.51
N TYR A 428 -9.97 6.52 5.80
CA TYR A 428 -10.40 6.00 4.50
C TYR A 428 -10.61 4.49 4.59
N ASP A 429 -11.38 3.91 3.66
CA ASP A 429 -11.69 2.46 3.67
C ASP A 429 -12.35 1.96 4.97
N LEU A 430 -13.18 2.81 5.61
CA LEU A 430 -13.88 2.45 6.84
C LEU A 430 -15.07 1.52 6.54
N MET A 431 -15.02 0.32 7.10
CA MET A 431 -16.06 -0.72 6.93
C MET A 431 -16.63 -1.22 8.26
N GLN A 432 -16.00 -0.87 9.39
CA GLN A 432 -16.33 -1.34 10.73
C GLN A 432 -17.79 -1.03 11.12
N GLY A 433 -18.31 0.12 10.67
CA GLY A 433 -19.68 0.56 10.90
C GLY A 433 -20.71 -0.04 9.94
N LYS A 434 -20.28 -0.78 8.91
CA LYS A 434 -21.14 -1.36 7.87
C LYS A 434 -21.69 -2.72 8.27
N ASP A 435 -22.82 -3.11 7.68
CA ASP A 435 -23.41 -4.43 7.91
C ASP A 435 -22.46 -5.56 7.53
N LYS A 436 -21.83 -5.41 6.35
CA LYS A 436 -20.80 -6.32 5.84
C LYS A 436 -19.44 -5.64 5.83
N HIS A 437 -18.40 -6.39 6.17
CA HIS A 437 -17.01 -6.03 5.90
C HIS A 437 -16.67 -6.35 4.44
N LEU A 438 -15.44 -6.81 4.13
CA LEU A 438 -15.04 -7.22 2.79
C LEU A 438 -15.88 -8.40 2.29
N VAL A 439 -16.48 -8.24 1.11
CA VAL A 439 -17.11 -9.34 0.37
C VAL A 439 -16.09 -9.84 -0.65
N ILE A 440 -15.43 -10.95 -0.34
CA ILE A 440 -14.31 -11.49 -1.12
C ILE A 440 -14.66 -12.80 -1.80
N ASP A 441 -14.18 -12.98 -3.03
CA ASP A 441 -14.26 -14.22 -3.82
C ASP A 441 -15.65 -14.89 -3.83
N GLN A 442 -16.71 -14.06 -3.83
CA GLN A 442 -18.08 -14.55 -3.81
C GLN A 442 -18.39 -15.37 -5.07
N PRO A 443 -18.85 -16.63 -4.93
CA PRO A 443 -19.21 -17.46 -6.08
C PRO A 443 -20.28 -16.80 -6.95
N GLY A 444 -20.04 -16.76 -8.26
CA GLY A 444 -20.98 -16.20 -9.23
C GLY A 444 -21.10 -14.67 -9.20
N ALA A 445 -20.21 -13.96 -8.48
CA ALA A 445 -20.19 -12.51 -8.49
C ALA A 445 -20.05 -11.94 -9.91
N GLU A 446 -20.96 -11.08 -10.32
CA GLU A 446 -20.91 -10.42 -11.63
C GLU A 446 -19.62 -9.59 -11.78
N TYR A 447 -19.16 -8.99 -10.69
CA TYR A 447 -17.92 -8.21 -10.63
C TYR A 447 -16.63 -9.05 -10.67
N ALA A 448 -16.74 -10.38 -10.79
CA ALA A 448 -15.64 -11.26 -11.18
C ALA A 448 -15.48 -11.40 -12.71
N GLN A 449 -16.34 -10.76 -13.49
CA GLN A 449 -16.33 -10.82 -14.96
C GLN A 449 -15.91 -9.47 -15.54
N VAL A 450 -15.07 -9.49 -16.58
CA VAL A 450 -14.59 -8.26 -17.26
C VAL A 450 -15.75 -7.42 -17.82
N GLN A 451 -16.84 -8.06 -18.23
CA GLN A 451 -18.03 -7.43 -18.78
C GLN A 451 -18.70 -6.47 -17.77
N PHE A 452 -18.62 -6.74 -16.47
CA PHE A 452 -19.11 -5.84 -15.42
C PHE A 452 -18.43 -4.45 -15.47
N TYR A 453 -17.18 -4.42 -15.94
CA TYR A 453 -16.38 -3.22 -16.12
C TYR A 453 -16.45 -2.66 -17.57
N SER A 454 -17.49 -3.00 -18.32
CA SER A 454 -17.74 -2.36 -19.62
C SER A 454 -18.21 -0.91 -19.47
N ASN A 455 -18.02 -0.09 -20.51
CA ASN A 455 -18.53 1.29 -20.50
C ASN A 455 -20.06 1.34 -20.48
N ASP A 456 -20.74 0.32 -21.00
CA ASP A 456 -22.20 0.25 -21.01
C ASP A 456 -22.74 -0.02 -19.60
N ASN A 457 -22.08 -0.89 -18.84
CA ASN A 457 -22.45 -1.16 -17.45
C ASN A 457 -22.23 0.01 -16.49
N MET A 458 -21.44 1.03 -16.88
CA MET A 458 -21.33 2.28 -16.13
C MET A 458 -22.60 3.14 -16.18
N LYS A 459 -23.42 3.00 -17.22
CA LYS A 459 -24.68 3.76 -17.39
C LYS A 459 -25.85 3.10 -16.67
N ALA A 460 -25.79 1.78 -16.49
CA ALA A 460 -26.87 0.95 -15.97
C ALA A 460 -27.03 1.01 -14.43
N SER A 461 -26.27 1.85 -13.73
CA SER A 461 -26.15 1.82 -12.27
C SER A 461 -27.37 2.29 -11.46
N GLY A 462 -28.50 2.59 -12.11
CA GLY A 462 -29.77 2.89 -11.42
C GLY A 462 -29.84 4.19 -10.64
N TYR A 463 -28.90 5.12 -10.88
CA TYR A 463 -28.94 6.51 -10.40
C TYR A 463 -29.18 7.49 -11.54
#